data_AF-A0A7Y2BPE6-F1
#
_entry.id   AF-A0A7Y2BPE6-F1
#
_cell.length_a   1.000
_cell.length_b   1.000
_cell.length_c   1.000
_cell.angle_alpha   90.00
_cell.angle_beta   90.00
_cell.angle_gamma   90.00
#
_symmetry.space_group_name_H-M   'P 1'
#
loop_
_entity.id
_entity.type
_entity.pdbx_description
1 polymer ?
#
loop_
_entity_poly.entity_id
_entity_poly.type
_entity_poly.pdbx_seq_one_letter_code
_entity_poly.pdbx_strand_id
1 'polypeptide(L)'
;MERLIDNALIYGGLFRVDQPHLIQRYNQALQAFGLRKTKCKDFVIDATGFSPEVAKDLGDEHYLDPHGVNRRFIILSPSQGHLPVIYINFSSTPDLMRAFFKANAEAIKILTLKDVVYGEIENSTYKVDDIDDVLSIKRVRFALRTHNELLEKSHRLEKLVVKFKSNEDTWRDNKLLQDILGLAKDCGDIRHNSVVPNQTEFEVASFWTRHFGGIYVFHDDDDKAVVIGDMTTPMPLEGERARHRFIHLSDHDAIYTYLTETGRLEPLNPEWLETSGILDHRLEVCTRMALSNKRPSADLVWIGDVATNNWVHKNLDLLKRNKAFDFLTRLRKAIRNGLIINPDKHSATEKLMVVRATADHPDNLLVNRFLSEFVPFDFLTRYLVNKLAFYRDYETYNNAQRDYAVHVIKHRYFADKQALWNQYFG
;
A
#
# COMPACT_ATOMS: atom_id res chain seq x y z
N MET A 1 -3.59 4.71 -19.66
CA MET A 1 -2.94 3.69 -18.80
C MET A 1 -1.78 2.99 -19.49
N GLU A 2 -1.87 2.66 -20.78
CA GLU A 2 -0.80 1.99 -21.56
C GLU A 2 0.61 2.58 -21.34
N ARG A 3 0.76 3.91 -21.44
CA ARG A 3 2.04 4.58 -21.19
C ARG A 3 2.66 4.25 -19.83
N LEU A 4 1.86 4.11 -18.78
CA LEU A 4 2.39 3.74 -17.46
C LEU A 4 2.86 2.28 -17.44
N ILE A 5 2.18 1.38 -18.16
CA ILE A 5 2.59 -0.02 -18.30
C ILE A 5 3.89 -0.11 -19.12
N ASP A 6 3.95 0.56 -20.27
CA ASP A 6 5.13 0.58 -21.16
C ASP A 6 6.37 1.13 -20.45
N ASN A 7 6.17 2.07 -19.52
CA ASN A 7 7.24 2.69 -18.74
C ASN A 7 7.50 1.98 -17.41
N ALA A 8 6.90 0.80 -17.18
CA ALA A 8 6.99 0.03 -15.93
C ALA A 8 6.63 0.83 -14.66
N LEU A 9 5.78 1.85 -14.81
CA LEU A 9 5.22 2.66 -13.72
C LEU A 9 3.96 2.03 -13.13
N ILE A 10 3.28 1.20 -13.92
CA ILE A 10 2.23 0.29 -13.50
C ILE A 10 2.73 -1.12 -13.76
N TYR A 11 2.58 -2.02 -12.78
CA TYR A 11 3.01 -3.42 -12.87
C TYR A 11 4.52 -3.65 -13.10
N GLY A 12 5.33 -2.59 -12.95
CA GLY A 12 6.78 -2.71 -12.95
C GLY A 12 7.27 -3.47 -11.72
N GLY A 13 8.11 -4.49 -11.95
CA GLY A 13 8.64 -5.33 -10.88
C GLY A 13 7.63 -6.34 -10.33
N LEU A 14 6.67 -6.80 -11.14
CA LEU A 14 5.87 -8.00 -10.85
C LEU A 14 6.63 -9.28 -11.24
N PHE A 15 6.18 -10.41 -10.70
CA PHE A 15 6.78 -11.72 -10.99
C PHE A 15 6.11 -12.35 -12.20
N ARG A 16 6.90 -12.63 -13.25
CA ARG A 16 6.42 -13.30 -14.45
C ARG A 16 6.27 -14.80 -14.19
N VAL A 17 5.11 -15.32 -14.51
CA VAL A 17 4.73 -16.74 -14.44
C VAL A 17 4.55 -17.26 -15.86
N ASP A 18 5.58 -17.88 -16.41
CA ASP A 18 5.60 -18.47 -17.75
C ASP A 18 5.92 -19.97 -17.75
N GLN A 19 6.38 -20.50 -16.62
CA GLN A 19 6.74 -21.91 -16.48
C GLN A 19 5.47 -22.78 -16.27
N PRO A 20 5.28 -23.87 -17.04
CA PRO A 20 4.06 -24.69 -16.97
C PRO A 20 3.72 -25.21 -15.57
N HIS A 21 4.72 -25.56 -14.77
CA HIS A 21 4.50 -26.06 -13.42
C HIS A 21 4.04 -24.96 -12.45
N LEU A 22 4.48 -23.71 -12.63
CA LEU A 22 4.01 -22.58 -11.83
C LEU A 22 2.57 -22.21 -12.18
N ILE A 23 2.21 -22.27 -13.46
CA ILE A 23 0.84 -22.07 -13.93
C ILE A 23 -0.08 -23.16 -13.38
N GLN A 24 0.38 -24.42 -13.35
CA GLN A 24 -0.37 -25.52 -12.75
C GLN A 24 -0.60 -25.30 -11.25
N ARG A 25 0.45 -24.92 -10.51
CA ARG A 25 0.40 -24.58 -9.09
C ARG A 25 -0.56 -23.42 -8.79
N TYR A 26 -0.50 -22.36 -9.60
CA TYR A 26 -1.41 -21.24 -9.48
C TYR A 26 -2.87 -21.68 -9.70
N ASN A 27 -3.12 -22.49 -10.74
CA ASN A 27 -4.43 -23.05 -11.01
C ASN A 27 -4.95 -23.98 -9.90
N GLN A 28 -4.07 -24.73 -9.23
CA GLN A 28 -4.44 -25.53 -8.06
C GLN A 28 -4.94 -24.64 -6.92
N ALA A 29 -4.27 -23.51 -6.66
CA ALA A 29 -4.73 -22.54 -5.66
C ALA A 29 -6.08 -21.90 -6.06
N LEU A 30 -6.26 -21.50 -7.33
CA LEU A 30 -7.54 -20.99 -7.82
C LEU A 30 -8.69 -21.98 -7.60
N GLN A 31 -8.47 -23.25 -7.94
CA GLN A 31 -9.48 -24.30 -7.72
C GLN A 31 -9.79 -24.51 -6.24
N ALA A 32 -8.79 -24.42 -5.36
CA ALA A 32 -8.99 -24.53 -3.92
C ALA A 32 -9.87 -23.39 -3.36
N PHE A 33 -9.83 -22.21 -3.97
CA PHE A 33 -10.73 -21.09 -3.67
C PHE A 33 -12.13 -21.22 -4.32
N GLY A 34 -12.39 -22.30 -5.07
CA GLY A 34 -13.63 -22.49 -5.82
C GLY A 34 -13.69 -21.69 -7.13
N LEU A 35 -12.57 -21.15 -7.60
CA LEU A 35 -12.48 -20.38 -8.83
C LEU A 35 -12.18 -21.28 -10.05
N ARG A 36 -12.49 -20.76 -11.23
CA ARG A 36 -12.15 -21.43 -12.49
C ARG A 36 -10.64 -21.35 -12.74
N LYS A 37 -10.09 -22.35 -13.42
CA LYS A 37 -8.70 -22.30 -13.91
C LYS A 37 -8.55 -21.18 -14.93
N THR A 38 -7.42 -20.49 -14.87
CA THR A 38 -7.06 -19.51 -15.90
C THR A 38 -6.65 -20.21 -17.20
N LYS A 39 -6.98 -19.58 -18.32
CA LYS A 39 -6.54 -19.97 -19.67
C LYS A 39 -5.26 -19.26 -20.11
N CYS A 40 -4.75 -18.33 -19.30
CA CYS A 40 -3.53 -17.59 -19.61
C CYS A 40 -2.32 -18.54 -19.70
N LYS A 41 -1.54 -18.38 -20.78
CA LYS A 41 -0.31 -19.15 -21.02
C LYS A 41 0.90 -18.55 -20.31
N ASP A 42 0.87 -17.25 -20.10
CA ASP A 42 1.77 -16.50 -19.25
C ASP A 42 1.00 -15.35 -18.60
N PHE A 43 1.45 -14.92 -17.43
CA PHE A 43 0.89 -13.78 -16.71
C PHE A 43 1.89 -13.26 -15.68
N VAL A 44 1.63 -12.07 -15.13
CA VAL A 44 2.40 -11.48 -14.03
C VAL A 44 1.58 -11.45 -12.75
N ILE A 45 2.25 -11.66 -11.61
CA ILE A 45 1.65 -11.62 -10.27
C ILE A 45 2.36 -10.64 -9.34
N ASP A 46 1.60 -10.12 -8.38
CA ASP A 46 2.08 -9.26 -7.31
C ASP A 46 2.53 -10.03 -6.05
N ALA A 47 2.89 -9.31 -4.99
CA ALA A 47 3.30 -9.95 -3.73
C ALA A 47 2.22 -10.83 -3.09
N THR A 48 0.94 -10.55 -3.35
CA THR A 48 -0.20 -11.38 -2.89
C THR A 48 -0.55 -12.49 -3.87
N GLY A 49 0.02 -12.51 -5.07
CA GLY A 49 -0.35 -13.45 -6.13
C GLY A 49 -1.48 -12.97 -7.04
N PHE A 50 -1.91 -11.71 -6.92
CA PHE A 50 -2.92 -11.13 -7.81
C PHE A 50 -2.32 -10.82 -9.19
N SER A 51 -3.06 -11.15 -10.25
CA SER A 51 -2.71 -10.88 -11.64
C SER A 51 -3.85 -10.13 -12.35
N PRO A 52 -3.54 -8.98 -12.98
CA PRO A 52 -4.50 -8.27 -13.83
C PRO A 52 -4.99 -9.10 -15.03
N GLU A 53 -4.13 -9.95 -15.59
CA GLU A 53 -4.47 -10.77 -16.76
C GLU A 53 -5.42 -11.90 -16.37
N VAL A 54 -5.18 -12.54 -15.22
CA VAL A 54 -6.09 -13.56 -14.67
C VAL A 54 -7.43 -12.95 -14.28
N ALA A 55 -7.43 -11.76 -13.65
CA ALA A 55 -8.66 -11.03 -13.36
C ALA A 55 -9.50 -10.79 -14.64
N LYS A 56 -8.85 -10.39 -15.74
CA LYS A 56 -9.50 -10.17 -17.03
C LYS A 56 -10.03 -11.45 -17.67
N ASP A 57 -9.29 -12.56 -17.56
CA ASP A 57 -9.71 -13.89 -18.04
C ASP A 57 -10.90 -14.46 -17.24
N LEU A 58 -10.91 -14.26 -15.92
CA LEU A 58 -12.00 -14.67 -15.04
C LEU A 58 -13.24 -13.77 -15.15
N GLY A 59 -13.05 -12.52 -15.58
CA GLY A 59 -14.08 -11.48 -15.59
C GLY A 59 -14.36 -10.91 -14.20
N ASP A 60 -13.40 -11.02 -13.28
CA ASP A 60 -13.53 -10.61 -11.88
C ASP A 60 -12.24 -9.94 -11.38
N GLU A 61 -12.29 -8.63 -11.16
CA GLU A 61 -11.17 -7.84 -10.62
C GLU A 61 -10.89 -8.12 -9.13
N HIS A 62 -11.81 -8.79 -8.43
CA HIS A 62 -11.75 -9.04 -6.98
C HIS A 62 -11.62 -10.54 -6.66
N TYR A 63 -11.17 -11.35 -7.61
CA TYR A 63 -11.14 -12.82 -7.44
C TYR A 63 -10.29 -13.28 -6.23
N LEU A 64 -9.29 -12.50 -5.81
CA LEU A 64 -8.51 -12.72 -4.58
C LEU A 64 -8.91 -11.80 -3.42
N ASP A 65 -9.91 -10.94 -3.57
CA ASP A 65 -10.32 -10.01 -2.51
C ASP A 65 -11.84 -9.96 -2.43
N PRO A 66 -12.49 -11.10 -2.10
CA PRO A 66 -13.94 -11.18 -2.08
C PRO A 66 -14.50 -10.15 -1.09
N HIS A 67 -15.48 -9.35 -1.52
CA HIS A 67 -16.07 -8.27 -0.72
C HIS A 67 -15.09 -7.17 -0.26
N GLY A 68 -13.85 -7.17 -0.74
CA GLY A 68 -12.82 -6.20 -0.36
C GLY A 68 -12.34 -6.34 1.09
N VAL A 69 -12.47 -7.52 1.68
CA VAL A 69 -12.05 -7.88 3.05
C VAL A 69 -11.48 -9.30 3.01
N ASN A 70 -10.62 -9.66 3.97
CA ASN A 70 -9.99 -10.98 4.06
C ASN A 70 -9.31 -11.43 2.77
N ARG A 71 -8.42 -10.58 2.27
CA ARG A 71 -7.72 -10.81 1.00
C ARG A 71 -7.07 -12.20 0.97
N ARG A 72 -7.39 -12.96 -0.07
CA ARG A 72 -6.73 -14.22 -0.44
C ARG A 72 -5.36 -13.94 -1.01
N PHE A 73 -4.42 -14.84 -0.72
CA PHE A 73 -3.08 -14.78 -1.29
C PHE A 73 -2.66 -16.12 -1.89
N ILE A 74 -1.79 -16.04 -2.90
CA ILE A 74 -1.14 -17.14 -3.58
C ILE A 74 0.35 -16.84 -3.68
N ILE A 75 1.16 -17.66 -3.02
CA ILE A 75 2.62 -17.58 -2.98
C ILE A 75 3.18 -18.77 -3.75
N LEU A 76 3.72 -18.49 -4.93
CA LEU A 76 4.46 -19.40 -5.80
C LEU A 76 5.96 -19.37 -5.52
N SER A 77 6.51 -18.23 -5.07
CA SER A 77 7.95 -18.04 -4.92
C SER A 77 8.27 -17.11 -3.74
N PRO A 78 9.39 -17.32 -3.02
CA PRO A 78 9.86 -16.39 -1.99
C PRO A 78 10.21 -15.01 -2.55
N SER A 79 10.53 -14.93 -3.85
CA SER A 79 10.81 -13.66 -4.53
C SER A 79 9.63 -12.69 -4.50
N GLN A 80 8.40 -13.20 -4.30
CA GLN A 80 7.20 -12.37 -4.17
C GLN A 80 7.24 -11.38 -3.00
N GLY A 81 8.00 -11.67 -1.94
CA GLY A 81 8.04 -10.82 -0.74
C GLY A 81 8.57 -9.40 -0.96
N HIS A 82 9.27 -9.14 -2.07
CA HIS A 82 9.82 -7.83 -2.41
C HIS A 82 8.99 -7.07 -3.45
N LEU A 83 7.95 -7.70 -3.99
CA LEU A 83 7.13 -7.12 -5.05
C LEU A 83 6.14 -6.12 -4.46
N PRO A 84 5.67 -5.14 -5.25
CA PRO A 84 4.54 -4.32 -4.83
C PRO A 84 3.27 -5.17 -4.71
N VAL A 85 2.34 -4.75 -3.84
CA VAL A 85 0.95 -5.23 -3.88
C VAL A 85 0.16 -4.25 -4.73
N ILE A 86 -0.61 -4.78 -5.67
CA ILE A 86 -1.50 -4.00 -6.54
C ILE A 86 -2.94 -4.26 -6.15
N TYR A 87 -3.80 -3.28 -6.45
CA TYR A 87 -5.24 -3.36 -6.18
C TYR A 87 -5.54 -3.64 -4.69
N ILE A 88 -5.31 -2.63 -3.85
CA ILE A 88 -5.49 -2.72 -2.39
C ILE A 88 -6.79 -2.06 -1.95
N ASN A 89 -7.50 -2.72 -1.03
CA ASN A 89 -8.59 -2.11 -0.27
C ASN A 89 -8.15 -1.54 1.07
N PHE A 90 -7.03 -2.04 1.62
CA PHE A 90 -6.41 -1.55 2.86
C PHE A 90 -4.96 -1.14 2.60
N SER A 91 -4.53 0.01 3.13
CA SER A 91 -3.15 0.47 2.98
C SER A 91 -2.14 -0.34 3.80
N SER A 92 -2.59 -1.09 4.79
CA SER A 92 -1.75 -1.95 5.64
C SER A 92 -1.36 -3.28 4.98
N THR A 93 -2.10 -3.74 3.95
CA THR A 93 -1.84 -5.03 3.29
C THR A 93 -0.38 -5.21 2.81
N PRO A 94 0.27 -4.22 2.16
CA PRO A 94 1.67 -4.36 1.75
C PRO A 94 2.63 -4.55 2.93
N ASP A 95 2.42 -3.86 4.04
CA ASP A 95 3.25 -4.01 5.25
C ASP A 95 3.03 -5.36 5.92
N LEU A 96 1.77 -5.80 6.03
CA LEU A 96 1.42 -7.12 6.54
C LEU A 96 2.06 -8.24 5.71
N MET A 97 1.99 -8.15 4.38
CA MET A 97 2.64 -9.12 3.49
C MET A 97 4.16 -9.12 3.70
N ARG A 98 4.80 -7.94 3.73
CA ARG A 98 6.25 -7.85 3.98
C ARG A 98 6.65 -8.45 5.33
N ALA A 99 5.90 -8.14 6.39
CA ALA A 99 6.13 -8.68 7.72
C ALA A 99 5.98 -10.21 7.73
N PHE A 100 4.93 -10.72 7.07
CA PHE A 100 4.70 -12.16 6.93
C PHE A 100 5.82 -12.88 6.19
N PHE A 101 6.26 -12.36 5.04
CA PHE A 101 7.37 -12.93 4.27
C PHE A 101 8.68 -12.89 5.06
N LYS A 102 8.96 -11.80 5.78
CA LYS A 102 10.17 -11.66 6.60
C LYS A 102 10.18 -12.64 7.78
N ALA A 103 9.07 -12.74 8.50
CA ALA A 103 8.96 -13.60 9.67
C ALA A 103 9.02 -15.10 9.33
N ASN A 104 8.55 -15.48 8.13
CA ASN A 104 8.42 -16.88 7.71
C ASN A 104 9.28 -17.24 6.49
N ALA A 105 10.39 -16.51 6.26
CA ALA A 105 11.18 -16.61 5.04
C ALA A 105 11.67 -18.05 4.74
N GLU A 106 12.21 -18.75 5.74
CA GLU A 106 12.69 -20.13 5.58
C GLU A 106 11.55 -21.11 5.33
N ALA A 107 10.44 -20.99 6.06
CA ALA A 107 9.26 -21.85 5.86
C ALA A 107 8.68 -21.67 4.46
N ILE A 108 8.48 -20.42 4.01
CA ILE A 108 7.99 -20.11 2.66
C ILE A 108 8.93 -20.66 1.60
N LYS A 109 10.24 -20.52 1.78
CA LYS A 109 11.26 -21.07 0.87
C LYS A 109 11.14 -22.58 0.73
N ILE A 110 10.98 -23.31 1.83
CA ILE A 110 10.87 -24.77 1.78
C ILE A 110 9.52 -25.20 1.16
N LEU A 111 8.42 -24.57 1.55
CA LEU A 111 7.09 -24.91 1.06
C LEU A 111 6.98 -24.68 -0.45
N THR A 112 7.46 -23.54 -0.93
CA THR A 112 7.40 -23.16 -2.36
C THR A 112 8.28 -24.02 -3.28
N LEU A 113 9.26 -24.76 -2.74
CA LEU A 113 10.02 -25.74 -3.53
C LEU A 113 9.12 -26.87 -4.02
N LYS A 114 8.27 -27.41 -3.13
CA LYS A 114 7.44 -28.58 -3.43
C LYS A 114 6.03 -28.22 -3.89
N ASP A 115 5.45 -27.15 -3.35
CA ASP A 115 4.02 -26.86 -3.49
C ASP A 115 3.73 -25.36 -3.66
N VAL A 116 2.47 -25.02 -3.93
CA VAL A 116 1.94 -23.67 -3.80
C VAL A 116 1.47 -23.44 -2.37
N VAL A 117 1.77 -22.25 -1.85
CA VAL A 117 1.19 -21.77 -0.60
C VAL A 117 0.05 -20.83 -0.94
N TYR A 118 -1.13 -21.05 -0.39
CA TYR A 118 -2.27 -20.16 -0.58
C TYR A 118 -3.07 -20.05 0.70
N GLY A 119 -3.87 -19.00 0.83
CA GLY A 119 -4.56 -18.74 2.08
C GLY A 119 -5.35 -17.45 2.06
N GLU A 120 -5.81 -17.05 3.24
CA GLU A 120 -6.54 -15.79 3.45
C GLU A 120 -5.89 -15.01 4.60
N ILE A 121 -5.91 -13.68 4.49
CA ILE A 121 -5.59 -12.78 5.61
C ILE A 121 -6.88 -12.64 6.41
N GLU A 122 -7.14 -13.61 7.29
CA GLU A 122 -8.37 -13.69 8.06
C GLU A 122 -8.46 -12.60 9.13
N ASN A 123 -9.63 -12.00 9.23
CA ASN A 123 -10.09 -11.21 10.36
C ASN A 123 -11.45 -11.75 10.83
N SER A 124 -11.90 -11.35 12.02
CA SER A 124 -13.24 -11.69 12.55
C SER A 124 -14.40 -11.21 11.67
N THR A 125 -14.14 -10.22 10.80
CA THR A 125 -15.12 -9.60 9.91
C THR A 125 -15.07 -10.26 8.53
N TYR A 126 -16.18 -10.90 8.10
CA TYR A 126 -16.28 -11.52 6.77
C TYR A 126 -16.72 -10.54 5.67
N LYS A 127 -17.43 -9.48 6.06
CA LYS A 127 -17.93 -8.43 5.19
C LYS A 127 -18.01 -7.15 6.01
N VAL A 128 -17.66 -6.03 5.40
CA VAL A 128 -17.84 -4.69 5.99
C VAL A 128 -19.23 -4.21 5.61
N ASP A 129 -20.12 -4.15 6.60
CA ASP A 129 -21.46 -3.59 6.46
C ASP A 129 -21.54 -2.21 7.16
N ASP A 130 -20.85 -2.05 8.29
CA ASP A 130 -20.77 -0.80 9.04
C ASP A 130 -19.32 -0.38 9.37
N ILE A 131 -19.17 0.77 10.02
CA ILE A 131 -17.86 1.28 10.40
C ILE A 131 -17.26 0.55 11.61
N ASP A 132 -18.11 -0.03 12.45
CA ASP A 132 -17.70 -0.78 13.64
C ASP A 132 -16.96 -2.05 13.20
N ASP A 133 -17.37 -2.67 12.09
CA ASP A 133 -16.65 -3.74 11.41
C ASP A 133 -15.21 -3.36 11.08
N VAL A 134 -14.98 -2.14 10.56
CA VAL A 134 -13.63 -1.64 10.20
C VAL A 134 -12.81 -1.31 11.45
N LEU A 135 -13.44 -0.76 12.48
CA LEU A 135 -12.77 -0.42 13.75
C LEU A 135 -12.39 -1.66 14.56
N SER A 136 -13.11 -2.77 14.35
CA SER A 136 -12.78 -4.06 14.99
C SER A 136 -11.51 -4.72 14.43
N ILE A 137 -11.01 -4.27 13.27
CA ILE A 137 -9.85 -4.84 12.59
C ILE A 137 -8.54 -4.40 13.26
N LYS A 138 -8.21 -5.04 14.39
CA LYS A 138 -6.97 -4.77 15.15
C LYS A 138 -5.88 -5.78 14.88
N ARG A 139 -6.27 -7.01 14.57
CA ARG A 139 -5.37 -8.14 14.33
C ARG A 139 -5.84 -8.93 13.13
N VAL A 140 -4.88 -9.43 12.37
CA VAL A 140 -5.14 -10.34 11.26
C VAL A 140 -4.35 -11.61 11.45
N ARG A 141 -4.92 -12.71 10.98
CA ARG A 141 -4.29 -14.03 10.95
C ARG A 141 -4.08 -14.46 9.50
N PHE A 142 -2.85 -14.80 9.16
CA PHE A 142 -2.54 -15.49 7.92
C PHE A 142 -2.92 -16.96 8.07
N ALA A 143 -4.03 -17.36 7.43
CA ALA A 143 -4.47 -18.74 7.38
C ALA A 143 -3.86 -19.44 6.18
N LEU A 144 -2.74 -20.14 6.39
CA LEU A 144 -2.00 -20.83 5.34
C LEU A 144 -2.57 -22.22 5.06
N ARG A 145 -2.63 -22.56 3.78
CA ARG A 145 -2.92 -23.89 3.26
C ARG A 145 -1.90 -24.24 2.18
N THR A 146 -1.72 -25.55 1.97
CA THR A 146 -0.89 -26.11 0.89
C THR A 146 -1.72 -27.12 0.14
N HIS A 147 -1.48 -27.28 -1.16
CA HIS A 147 -2.32 -28.14 -1.98
C HIS A 147 -2.26 -29.62 -1.54
N ASN A 148 -1.06 -30.11 -1.21
CA ASN A 148 -0.83 -31.48 -0.75
C ASN A 148 -1.00 -31.68 0.77
N GLU A 149 -1.59 -30.70 1.46
CA GLU A 149 -1.75 -30.69 2.93
C GLU A 149 -0.43 -30.90 3.68
N LEU A 150 0.68 -30.39 3.12
CA LEU A 150 2.02 -30.52 3.70
C LEU A 150 2.09 -29.91 5.11
N LEU A 151 1.36 -28.82 5.36
CA LEU A 151 1.30 -28.18 6.68
C LEU A 151 0.57 -29.07 7.69
N GLU A 152 -0.61 -29.56 7.33
CA GLU A 152 -1.46 -30.41 8.16
C GLU A 152 -0.77 -31.73 8.48
N LYS A 153 -0.13 -32.34 7.47
CA LYS A 153 0.68 -33.56 7.62
C LYS A 153 1.88 -33.34 8.54
N SER A 154 2.55 -32.20 8.43
CA SER A 154 3.70 -31.87 9.29
C SER A 154 3.31 -31.67 10.74
N HIS A 155 2.21 -30.95 10.99
CA HIS A 155 1.67 -30.80 12.35
C HIS A 155 1.20 -32.13 12.95
N ARG A 156 0.62 -33.01 12.14
CA ARG A 156 0.27 -34.38 12.57
C ARG A 156 1.53 -35.19 12.91
N LEU A 157 2.58 -35.10 12.10
CA LEU A 157 3.85 -35.77 12.35
C LEU A 157 4.49 -35.29 13.67
N GLU A 158 4.49 -33.98 13.94
CA GLU A 158 4.95 -33.43 15.23
C GLU A 158 4.20 -34.03 16.42
N LYS A 159 2.87 -34.05 16.37
CA LYS A 159 2.04 -34.65 17.42
C LYS A 159 2.35 -36.13 17.66
N LEU A 160 2.55 -36.89 16.58
CA LEU A 160 2.90 -38.31 16.68
C LEU A 160 4.31 -38.51 17.26
N VAL A 161 5.28 -37.66 16.88
CA VAL A 161 6.63 -37.69 17.44
C VAL A 161 6.64 -37.32 18.93
N VAL A 162 5.84 -36.33 19.34
CA VAL A 162 5.66 -35.99 20.76
C VAL A 162 5.05 -37.16 21.51
N LYS A 163 3.97 -37.76 20.99
CA LYS A 163 3.33 -38.95 21.58
C LYS A 163 4.30 -40.12 21.72
N PHE A 164 5.13 -40.33 20.71
CA PHE A 164 6.18 -41.35 20.71
C PHE A 164 7.26 -41.10 21.78
N LYS A 165 7.65 -39.83 22.00
CA LYS A 165 8.63 -39.48 23.03
C LYS A 165 8.08 -39.53 24.45
N SER A 166 6.78 -39.27 24.63
CA SER A 166 6.18 -39.10 25.95
C SER A 166 5.83 -40.41 26.68
N ASN A 167 5.87 -41.56 26.01
CA ASN A 167 5.26 -42.79 26.54
C ASN A 167 6.17 -44.00 26.33
N GLU A 168 6.52 -44.72 27.42
CA GLU A 168 7.59 -45.72 27.44
C GLU A 168 7.33 -46.96 26.57
N ASP A 169 6.07 -47.30 26.28
CA ASP A 169 5.68 -48.48 25.47
C ASP A 169 5.41 -48.18 23.99
N THR A 170 5.47 -46.91 23.56
CA THR A 170 5.10 -46.54 22.18
C THR A 170 6.04 -47.07 21.10
N TRP A 171 7.25 -47.52 21.45
CA TRP A 171 8.16 -48.21 20.53
C TRP A 171 7.63 -49.58 20.07
N ARG A 172 6.65 -50.15 20.78
CA ARG A 172 5.98 -51.41 20.41
C ARG A 172 4.78 -51.21 19.49
N ASP A 173 4.31 -49.97 19.34
CA ASP A 173 3.16 -49.64 18.50
C ASP A 173 3.60 -49.52 17.03
N ASN A 174 3.56 -50.66 16.32
CA ASN A 174 3.90 -50.73 14.90
C ASN A 174 3.02 -49.81 14.04
N LYS A 175 1.77 -49.55 14.45
CA LYS A 175 0.87 -48.68 13.69
C LYS A 175 1.32 -47.22 13.81
N LEU A 176 1.65 -46.78 15.03
CA LEU A 176 2.22 -45.47 15.27
C LEU A 176 3.52 -45.25 14.48
N LEU A 177 4.42 -46.25 14.48
CA LEU A 177 5.68 -46.19 13.73
C LEU A 177 5.46 -46.08 12.22
N GLN A 178 4.51 -46.84 11.67
CA GLN A 178 4.14 -46.76 10.25
C GLN A 178 3.53 -45.41 9.88
N ASP A 179 2.66 -44.86 10.72
CA ASP A 179 2.07 -43.54 10.51
C ASP A 179 3.15 -42.44 10.49
N ILE A 180 4.12 -42.50 11.42
CA ILE A 180 5.27 -41.57 11.46
C ILE A 180 6.12 -41.70 10.19
N LEU A 181 6.47 -42.92 9.76
CA LEU A 181 7.26 -43.17 8.55
C LEU A 181 6.54 -42.71 7.28
N GLY A 182 5.24 -42.92 7.17
CA GLY A 182 4.43 -42.47 6.05
C GLY A 182 4.44 -40.95 5.92
N LEU A 183 4.16 -40.24 7.01
CA LEU A 183 4.16 -38.78 7.03
C LEU A 183 5.57 -38.20 6.83
N ALA A 184 6.61 -38.83 7.35
CA ALA A 184 7.99 -38.38 7.17
C ALA A 184 8.47 -38.46 5.71
N LYS A 185 7.97 -39.42 4.92
CA LYS A 185 8.26 -39.50 3.47
C LYS A 185 7.70 -38.31 2.70
N ASP A 186 6.51 -37.86 3.09
CA ASP A 186 5.84 -36.73 2.44
C ASP A 186 6.47 -35.38 2.87
N CYS A 187 6.59 -35.16 4.19
CA CYS A 187 7.02 -33.88 4.76
C CYS A 187 8.54 -33.67 4.71
N GLY A 188 9.34 -34.73 4.80
CA GLY A 188 10.80 -34.65 4.98
C GLY A 188 11.22 -34.49 6.46
N ASP A 189 12.44 -34.03 6.72
CA ASP A 189 12.95 -33.87 8.09
C ASP A 189 12.42 -32.59 8.76
N ILE A 190 11.31 -32.71 9.47
CA ILE A 190 10.66 -31.63 10.22
C ILE A 190 11.48 -31.13 11.43
N ARG A 191 12.56 -31.82 11.84
CA ARG A 191 13.37 -31.41 13.00
C ARG A 191 14.34 -30.29 12.67
N HIS A 192 14.84 -30.29 11.44
CA HIS A 192 15.82 -29.32 10.94
C HIS A 192 15.18 -28.31 9.99
N ASN A 193 14.09 -28.70 9.32
CA ASN A 193 13.38 -27.87 8.36
C ASN A 193 11.97 -27.60 8.89
N SER A 194 11.81 -26.53 9.67
CA SER A 194 10.47 -26.09 10.09
C SER A 194 9.71 -25.60 8.87
N VAL A 195 8.79 -26.43 8.41
CA VAL A 195 7.81 -26.10 7.36
C VAL A 195 6.60 -25.36 7.93
N VAL A 196 6.50 -25.26 9.26
CA VAL A 196 5.41 -24.57 9.96
C VAL A 196 5.80 -23.09 10.14
N PRO A 197 5.01 -22.15 9.60
CA PRO A 197 5.16 -20.72 9.88
C PRO A 197 4.99 -20.43 11.37
N ASN A 198 5.94 -19.73 11.98
CA ASN A 198 5.95 -19.47 13.43
C ASN A 198 5.12 -18.24 13.81
N GLN A 199 5.01 -17.27 12.90
CA GLN A 199 4.29 -16.02 13.13
C GLN A 199 3.22 -15.84 12.05
N THR A 200 1.98 -16.12 12.41
CA THR A 200 0.81 -16.00 11.54
C THR A 200 -0.13 -14.89 11.97
N GLU A 201 0.02 -14.35 13.18
CA GLU A 201 -0.78 -13.23 13.69
C GLU A 201 0.03 -11.93 13.67
N PHE A 202 -0.60 -10.87 13.17
CA PHE A 202 0.00 -9.54 13.05
C PHE A 202 -1.00 -8.49 13.53
N GLU A 203 -0.48 -7.51 14.25
CA GLU A 203 -1.25 -6.32 14.60
C GLU A 203 -1.34 -5.39 13.39
N VAL A 204 -2.52 -4.83 13.18
CA VAL A 204 -2.77 -3.89 12.09
C VAL A 204 -2.46 -2.50 12.62
N ALA A 205 -1.42 -1.88 12.07
CA ALA A 205 -1.14 -0.46 12.31
C ALA A 205 -2.23 0.41 11.69
N SER A 206 -2.23 1.71 12.00
CA SER A 206 -3.12 2.68 11.35
C SER A 206 -3.17 2.49 9.84
N PHE A 207 -4.35 2.61 9.25
CA PHE A 207 -4.55 2.32 7.83
C PHE A 207 -5.59 3.21 7.17
N TRP A 208 -5.51 3.26 5.84
CA TRP A 208 -6.56 3.78 4.98
C TRP A 208 -7.32 2.60 4.38
N THR A 209 -8.65 2.72 4.26
CA THR A 209 -9.46 1.75 3.53
C THR A 209 -10.31 2.40 2.46
N ARG A 210 -10.53 1.70 1.34
CA ARG A 210 -11.40 2.13 0.24
C ARG A 210 -12.89 2.11 0.61
N HIS A 211 -13.26 1.34 1.63
CA HIS A 211 -14.63 1.27 2.14
C HIS A 211 -15.17 2.66 2.51
N PHE A 212 -16.49 2.84 2.40
CA PHE A 212 -17.19 4.09 2.71
C PHE A 212 -16.69 5.34 1.94
N GLY A 213 -16.09 5.15 0.76
CA GLY A 213 -15.60 6.25 -0.08
C GLY A 213 -14.14 6.64 0.20
N GLY A 214 -13.46 5.96 1.12
CA GLY A 214 -12.08 6.24 1.48
C GLY A 214 -11.97 6.88 2.86
N ILE A 215 -11.69 6.08 3.88
CA ILE A 215 -11.50 6.56 5.26
C ILE A 215 -10.10 6.26 5.76
N TYR A 216 -9.59 7.11 6.63
CA TYR A 216 -8.35 6.92 7.36
C TYR A 216 -8.67 6.57 8.80
N VAL A 217 -8.10 5.49 9.30
CA VAL A 217 -8.23 5.02 10.67
C VAL A 217 -6.85 5.10 11.32
N PHE A 218 -6.71 6.01 12.28
CA PHE A 218 -5.51 6.13 13.10
C PHE A 218 -5.74 5.46 14.44
N HIS A 219 -4.94 4.45 14.75
CA HIS A 219 -4.96 3.82 16.06
C HIS A 219 -4.10 4.65 17.02
N ASP A 220 -4.72 5.06 18.12
CA ASP A 220 -4.07 5.80 19.21
C ASP A 220 -3.92 4.88 20.44
N ASP A 221 -3.31 5.41 21.50
CA ASP A 221 -3.18 4.70 22.76
C ASP A 221 -4.55 4.39 23.41
N ASP A 222 -4.57 3.39 24.30
CA ASP A 222 -5.74 2.95 25.07
C ASP A 222 -6.92 2.42 24.21
N ASP A 223 -6.61 1.76 23.09
CA ASP A 223 -7.60 1.07 22.26
C ASP A 223 -8.60 2.01 21.56
N LYS A 224 -8.24 3.30 21.47
CA LYS A 224 -8.99 4.35 20.77
C LYS A 224 -8.52 4.45 19.33
N ALA A 225 -9.43 4.86 18.45
CA ALA A 225 -9.06 5.23 17.10
C ALA A 225 -9.72 6.55 16.68
N VAL A 226 -9.03 7.29 15.82
CA VAL A 226 -9.55 8.47 15.15
C VAL A 226 -9.84 8.12 13.70
N VAL A 227 -11.07 8.34 13.28
CA VAL A 227 -11.48 8.16 11.89
C VAL A 227 -11.58 9.51 11.21
N ILE A 228 -10.91 9.63 10.06
CA ILE A 228 -11.03 10.78 9.16
C ILE A 228 -11.72 10.31 7.87
N GLY A 229 -12.89 10.88 7.58
CA GLY A 229 -13.72 10.49 6.44
C GLY A 229 -14.67 11.60 5.97
N ASP A 230 -15.35 11.36 4.84
CA ASP A 230 -16.31 12.30 4.25
C ASP A 230 -17.71 12.19 4.90
N MET A 231 -18.65 13.08 4.57
CA MET A 231 -20.03 13.10 5.09
C MET A 231 -20.81 11.81 4.81
N THR A 232 -20.39 11.05 3.81
CA THR A 232 -21.00 9.75 3.46
C THR A 232 -20.55 8.63 4.39
N THR A 233 -19.58 8.87 5.27
CA THR A 233 -19.07 7.88 6.22
C THR A 233 -20.15 7.57 7.25
N PRO A 234 -20.61 6.31 7.37
CA PRO A 234 -21.56 5.94 8.41
C PRO A 234 -20.99 6.23 9.79
N MET A 235 -21.82 6.77 10.69
CA MET A 235 -21.44 6.94 12.08
C MET A 235 -21.61 5.61 12.82
N PRO A 236 -20.72 5.27 13.77
CA PRO A 236 -20.83 4.03 14.53
C PRO A 236 -22.06 4.05 15.45
N LEU A 237 -22.35 2.91 16.05
CA LEU A 237 -23.35 2.79 17.11
C LEU A 237 -22.99 3.66 18.32
N GLU A 238 -24.00 4.12 19.08
CA GLU A 238 -23.80 5.10 20.16
C GLU A 238 -22.75 4.70 21.21
N GLY A 239 -22.60 3.40 21.50
CA GLY A 239 -21.60 2.91 22.44
C GLY A 239 -20.16 3.07 21.99
N GLU A 240 -19.90 2.92 20.68
CA GLU A 240 -18.56 3.05 20.09
C GLU A 240 -18.20 4.51 19.77
N ARG A 241 -19.20 5.41 19.65
CA ARG A 241 -18.99 6.87 19.52
C ARG A 241 -18.26 7.49 20.71
N ALA A 242 -18.44 6.94 21.90
CA ALA A 242 -17.75 7.45 23.09
C ALA A 242 -16.26 7.04 23.12
N ARG A 243 -15.89 5.98 22.39
CA ARG A 243 -14.52 5.43 22.34
C ARG A 243 -13.69 6.01 21.21
N HIS A 244 -14.34 6.31 20.08
CA HIS A 244 -13.69 6.72 18.84
C HIS A 244 -13.99 8.18 18.51
N ARG A 245 -12.98 8.90 18.01
CA ARG A 245 -13.13 10.28 17.55
C ARG A 245 -13.34 10.31 16.05
N PHE A 246 -14.35 11.03 15.58
CA PHE A 246 -14.62 11.20 14.15
C PHE A 246 -14.30 12.63 13.75
N ILE A 247 -13.45 12.78 12.73
CA ILE A 247 -13.08 14.07 12.17
C ILE A 247 -13.54 14.07 10.71
N HIS A 248 -14.27 15.11 10.33
CA HIS A 248 -14.70 15.26 8.96
C HIS A 248 -13.52 15.67 8.08
N LEU A 249 -13.41 15.12 6.86
CA LEU A 249 -12.30 15.40 5.95
C LEU A 249 -12.17 16.89 5.60
N SER A 250 -13.27 17.64 5.59
CA SER A 250 -13.26 19.10 5.36
C SER A 250 -12.90 19.93 6.60
N ASP A 251 -12.86 19.35 7.79
CA ASP A 251 -12.46 20.05 9.02
C ASP A 251 -10.94 20.05 9.16
N HIS A 252 -10.29 20.85 8.32
CA HIS A 252 -8.84 20.88 8.22
C HIS A 252 -8.17 21.35 9.51
N ASP A 253 -8.82 22.21 10.29
CA ASP A 253 -8.28 22.70 11.56
C ASP A 253 -8.26 21.58 12.62
N ALA A 254 -9.34 20.80 12.75
CA ALA A 254 -9.36 19.64 13.64
C ALA A 254 -8.32 18.58 13.22
N ILE A 255 -8.18 18.34 11.91
CA ILE A 255 -7.18 17.41 11.34
C ILE A 255 -5.76 17.86 11.68
N TYR A 256 -5.42 19.12 11.38
CA TYR A 256 -4.09 19.67 11.63
C TYR A 256 -3.74 19.61 13.12
N THR A 257 -4.72 19.96 13.98
CA THR A 257 -4.56 19.93 15.43
C THR A 257 -4.29 18.51 15.92
N TYR A 258 -5.12 17.55 15.53
CA TYR A 258 -4.98 16.14 15.91
C TYR A 258 -3.62 15.56 15.51
N LEU A 259 -3.21 15.75 14.25
CA LEU A 259 -1.95 15.20 13.77
C LEU A 259 -0.72 15.87 14.41
N THR A 260 -0.85 17.13 14.82
CA THR A 260 0.21 17.85 15.55
C THR A 260 0.28 17.37 17.01
N GLU A 261 -0.85 17.29 17.70
CA GLU A 261 -0.95 16.84 19.11
C GLU A 261 -0.44 15.41 19.30
N THR A 262 -0.64 14.54 18.31
CA THR A 262 -0.18 13.16 18.34
C THR A 262 1.25 12.97 17.84
N GLY A 263 1.98 14.04 17.49
CA GLY A 263 3.36 13.96 17.01
C GLY A 263 3.52 13.32 15.63
N ARG A 264 2.43 13.15 14.88
CA ARG A 264 2.41 12.57 13.53
C ARG A 264 2.89 13.53 12.46
N LEU A 265 2.82 14.83 12.70
CA LEU A 265 3.30 15.88 11.80
C LEU A 265 4.57 16.55 12.32
N GLU A 266 5.52 16.74 11.40
CA GLU A 266 6.62 17.67 11.63
C GLU A 266 6.06 19.11 11.55
N PRO A 267 6.42 20.00 12.49
CA PRO A 267 6.12 21.42 12.37
C PRO A 267 6.62 22.01 11.04
N LEU A 268 6.02 23.11 10.61
CA LEU A 268 6.44 23.79 9.38
C LEU A 268 7.95 24.11 9.42
N ASN A 269 8.71 23.42 8.57
CA ASN A 269 10.17 23.50 8.54
C ASN A 269 10.65 24.18 7.24
N PRO A 270 11.09 25.45 7.29
CA PRO A 270 11.59 26.18 6.11
C PRO A 270 12.86 25.57 5.50
N GLU A 271 13.75 25.02 6.34
CA GLU A 271 15.00 24.40 5.90
C GLU A 271 14.72 23.13 5.09
N TRP A 272 13.80 22.30 5.55
CA TRP A 272 13.33 21.14 4.78
C TRP A 272 12.68 21.56 3.46
N LEU A 273 11.84 22.60 3.45
CA LEU A 273 11.19 23.07 2.22
C LEU A 273 12.20 23.58 1.17
N GLU A 274 13.30 24.18 1.62
CA GLU A 274 14.39 24.66 0.76
C GLU A 274 15.27 23.51 0.26
N THR A 275 15.72 22.63 1.16
CA THR A 275 16.65 21.52 0.84
C THR A 275 15.98 20.37 0.06
N SER A 276 14.69 20.11 0.31
CA SER A 276 13.96 19.03 -0.36
C SER A 276 13.60 19.34 -1.81
N GLY A 277 13.59 20.61 -2.21
CA GLY A 277 13.11 21.03 -3.53
C GLY A 277 11.62 20.78 -3.78
N ILE A 278 10.86 20.30 -2.78
CA ILE A 278 9.44 19.95 -2.94
C ILE A 278 8.58 21.17 -3.28
N LEU A 279 8.94 22.34 -2.72
CA LEU A 279 8.25 23.59 -2.96
C LEU A 279 8.40 24.05 -4.41
N ASP A 280 9.63 24.01 -4.94
CA ASP A 280 9.91 24.36 -6.32
C ASP A 280 9.29 23.35 -7.29
N HIS A 281 9.33 22.05 -6.97
CA HIS A 281 8.64 21.01 -7.74
C HIS A 281 7.13 21.28 -7.86
N ARG A 282 6.46 21.56 -6.74
CA ARG A 282 5.01 21.82 -6.70
C ARG A 282 4.62 23.04 -7.52
N LEU A 283 5.42 24.12 -7.45
CA LEU A 283 5.22 25.30 -8.27
C LEU A 283 5.44 25.02 -9.76
N GLU A 284 6.45 24.24 -10.10
CA GLU A 284 6.74 23.80 -11.47
C GLU A 284 5.55 23.01 -12.05
N VAL A 285 5.05 22.03 -11.31
CA VAL A 285 3.93 21.19 -11.75
C VAL A 285 2.66 22.01 -11.91
N CYS A 286 2.31 22.86 -10.93
CA CYS A 286 1.17 23.78 -11.04
C CYS A 286 1.25 24.64 -12.31
N THR A 287 2.44 25.15 -12.61
CA THR A 287 2.68 26.01 -13.78
C THR A 287 2.53 25.24 -15.09
N ARG A 288 3.25 24.11 -15.23
CA ARG A 288 3.26 23.32 -16.47
C ARG A 288 1.90 22.67 -16.75
N MET A 289 1.18 22.21 -15.72
CA MET A 289 -0.17 21.68 -15.89
C MET A 289 -1.16 22.78 -16.32
N ALA A 290 -1.08 23.99 -15.74
CA ALA A 290 -1.90 25.12 -16.15
C ALA A 290 -1.58 25.59 -17.58
N LEU A 291 -0.30 25.57 -17.97
CA LEU A 291 0.15 25.83 -19.34
C LEU A 291 -0.49 24.85 -20.33
N SER A 292 -0.46 23.56 -20.01
CA SER A 292 -1.05 22.51 -20.86
C SER A 292 -2.54 22.72 -21.10
N ASN A 293 -3.29 23.16 -20.08
CA ASN A 293 -4.72 23.44 -20.23
C ASN A 293 -5.00 24.58 -21.23
N LYS A 294 -4.06 25.52 -21.40
CA LYS A 294 -4.17 26.62 -22.39
C LYS A 294 -3.53 26.27 -23.73
N ARG A 295 -2.51 25.40 -23.73
CA ARG A 295 -1.79 24.94 -24.92
C ARG A 295 -1.66 23.41 -24.86
N PRO A 296 -2.71 22.66 -25.25
CA PRO A 296 -2.70 21.20 -25.15
C PRO A 296 -1.61 20.53 -25.99
N SER A 297 -1.14 21.20 -27.04
CA SER A 297 -0.06 20.75 -27.93
C SER A 297 1.35 21.16 -27.45
N ALA A 298 1.47 21.83 -26.31
CA ALA A 298 2.78 22.21 -25.78
C ALA A 298 3.51 20.97 -25.25
N ASP A 299 4.78 20.84 -25.64
CA ASP A 299 5.67 19.83 -25.07
C ASP A 299 6.12 20.30 -23.67
N LEU A 300 5.47 19.77 -22.64
CA LEU A 300 5.76 20.10 -21.25
C LEU A 300 7.08 19.52 -20.77
N VAL A 301 7.65 18.53 -21.44
CA VAL A 301 8.92 17.90 -21.06
C VAL A 301 10.08 18.80 -21.46
N TRP A 302 10.05 19.28 -22.71
CA TRP A 302 11.16 20.01 -23.31
C TRP A 302 10.97 21.53 -23.35
N ILE A 303 9.87 22.06 -22.82
CA ILE A 303 9.73 23.51 -22.67
C ILE A 303 10.79 24.06 -21.72
N GLY A 304 11.65 24.92 -22.27
CA GLY A 304 12.74 25.55 -21.53
C GLY A 304 12.23 26.55 -20.48
N ASP A 305 13.01 26.72 -19.41
CA ASP A 305 12.63 27.53 -18.26
C ASP A 305 12.32 28.99 -18.62
N VAL A 306 13.02 29.55 -19.60
CA VAL A 306 12.76 30.92 -20.10
C VAL A 306 11.34 31.03 -20.69
N ALA A 307 10.91 30.04 -21.47
CA ALA A 307 9.57 30.03 -22.07
C ALA A 307 8.49 29.85 -21.00
N THR A 308 8.73 28.97 -20.02
CA THR A 308 7.85 28.77 -18.86
C THR A 308 7.72 30.05 -18.03
N ASN A 309 8.84 30.71 -17.70
CA ASN A 309 8.84 31.96 -16.94
C ASN A 309 8.13 33.10 -17.70
N ASN A 310 8.40 33.25 -18.99
CA ASN A 310 7.69 34.22 -19.83
C ASN A 310 6.17 33.96 -19.85
N TRP A 311 5.76 32.69 -19.87
CA TRP A 311 4.36 32.33 -19.80
C TRP A 311 3.76 32.65 -18.42
N VAL A 312 4.47 32.35 -17.33
CA VAL A 312 4.07 32.72 -15.97
C VAL A 312 3.83 34.22 -15.87
N HIS A 313 4.79 35.04 -16.28
CA HIS A 313 4.66 36.51 -16.25
C HIS A 313 3.44 37.02 -17.01
N LYS A 314 3.14 36.43 -18.17
CA LYS A 314 1.97 36.80 -18.99
C LYS A 314 0.63 36.30 -18.42
N ASN A 315 0.64 35.32 -17.52
CA ASN A 315 -0.56 34.65 -17.02
C ASN A 315 -0.65 34.65 -15.48
N LEU A 316 0.05 35.58 -14.80
CA LEU A 316 0.08 35.64 -13.34
C LEU A 316 -1.32 35.74 -12.72
N ASP A 317 -2.21 36.55 -13.29
CA ASP A 317 -3.58 36.71 -12.78
C ASP A 317 -4.39 35.42 -12.87
N LEU A 318 -4.11 34.59 -13.88
CA LEU A 318 -4.73 33.28 -14.03
C LEU A 318 -4.17 32.30 -12.99
N LEU A 319 -2.85 32.27 -12.81
CA LEU A 319 -2.19 31.37 -11.87
C LEU A 319 -2.54 31.71 -10.41
N LYS A 320 -2.64 32.99 -10.05
CA LYS A 320 -3.04 33.44 -8.71
C LYS A 320 -4.48 33.10 -8.32
N ARG A 321 -5.35 32.80 -9.29
CA ARG A 321 -6.70 32.26 -8.99
C ARG A 321 -6.62 30.88 -8.36
N ASN A 322 -5.55 30.12 -8.63
CA ASN A 322 -5.26 28.90 -7.90
C ASN A 322 -4.64 29.25 -6.54
N LYS A 323 -5.43 29.06 -5.47
CA LYS A 323 -5.03 29.35 -4.09
C LYS A 323 -3.74 28.63 -3.68
N ALA A 324 -3.53 27.40 -4.14
CA ALA A 324 -2.31 26.64 -3.86
C ALA A 324 -1.09 27.33 -4.51
N PHE A 325 -1.20 27.72 -5.79
CA PHE A 325 -0.11 28.41 -6.47
C PHE A 325 0.24 29.75 -5.81
N ASP A 326 -0.76 30.56 -5.46
CA ASP A 326 -0.54 31.85 -4.79
C ASP A 326 0.16 31.66 -3.44
N PHE A 327 -0.33 30.74 -2.61
CA PHE A 327 0.27 30.42 -1.32
C PHE A 327 1.72 29.94 -1.46
N LEU A 328 1.97 28.94 -2.31
CA LEU A 328 3.33 28.39 -2.50
C LEU A 328 4.30 29.45 -3.03
N THR A 329 3.83 30.38 -3.87
CA THR A 329 4.66 31.48 -4.39
C THR A 329 5.01 32.48 -3.28
N ARG A 330 4.03 32.85 -2.44
CA ARG A 330 4.25 33.71 -1.27
C ARG A 330 5.22 33.06 -0.29
N LEU A 331 5.04 31.77 -0.01
CA LEU A 331 5.90 31.01 0.89
C LEU A 331 7.34 30.92 0.36
N ARG A 332 7.52 30.56 -0.92
CA ARG A 332 8.86 30.53 -1.54
C ARG A 332 9.58 31.87 -1.46
N LYS A 333 8.85 32.97 -1.69
CA LYS A 333 9.40 34.32 -1.56
C LYS A 333 9.81 34.63 -0.12
N ALA A 334 9.03 34.19 0.87
CA ALA A 334 9.35 34.39 2.28
C ALA A 334 10.62 33.63 2.69
N ILE A 335 10.72 32.35 2.32
CA ILE A 335 11.89 31.49 2.61
C ILE A 335 13.17 32.09 2.00
N ARG A 336 13.15 32.42 0.71
CA ARG A 336 14.33 32.97 0.01
C ARG A 336 14.80 34.33 0.56
N ASN A 337 13.91 35.08 1.18
CA ASN A 337 14.23 36.37 1.81
C ASN A 337 14.59 36.25 3.30
N GLY A 338 14.66 35.03 3.84
CA GLY A 338 14.96 34.79 5.26
C GLY A 338 13.89 35.34 6.21
N LEU A 339 12.64 35.46 5.77
CA LEU A 339 11.55 35.97 6.61
C LEU A 339 11.10 34.88 7.60
N ILE A 340 10.83 35.28 8.84
CA ILE A 340 10.22 34.40 9.84
C ILE A 340 8.79 34.07 9.39
N ILE A 341 8.54 32.79 9.15
CA ILE A 341 7.21 32.29 8.77
C ILE A 341 6.44 31.98 10.06
N ASN A 342 5.35 32.70 10.30
CA ASN A 342 4.46 32.41 11.41
C ASN A 342 3.35 31.43 10.95
N PRO A 343 3.32 30.18 11.47
CA PRO A 343 2.30 29.20 11.12
C PRO A 343 0.85 29.68 11.38
N ASP A 344 0.63 30.53 12.38
CA ASP A 344 -0.71 31.01 12.76
C ASP A 344 -1.33 31.94 11.71
N LYS A 345 -0.51 32.47 10.79
CA LYS A 345 -0.98 33.29 9.67
C LYS A 345 -1.46 32.46 8.48
N HIS A 346 -1.41 31.14 8.59
CA HIS A 346 -1.76 30.22 7.52
C HIS A 346 -2.94 29.35 7.93
N SER A 347 -3.90 29.19 7.01
CA SER A 347 -5.01 28.27 7.20
C SER A 347 -4.51 26.83 7.36
N ALA A 348 -5.28 25.96 8.02
CA ALA A 348 -4.91 24.55 8.13
C ALA A 348 -4.70 23.88 6.77
N THR A 349 -5.51 24.22 5.76
CA THR A 349 -5.32 23.76 4.37
C THR A 349 -3.94 24.14 3.82
N GLU A 350 -3.52 25.40 4.02
CA GLU A 350 -2.21 25.88 3.57
C GLU A 350 -1.09 25.12 4.28
N LYS A 351 -1.20 24.92 5.60
CA LYS A 351 -0.22 24.18 6.39
C LYS A 351 -0.11 22.72 5.94
N LEU A 352 -1.23 22.02 5.78
CA LEU A 352 -1.28 20.61 5.34
C LEU A 352 -0.68 20.41 3.94
N MET A 353 -0.65 21.44 3.09
CA MET A 353 0.04 21.36 1.81
C MET A 353 1.57 21.38 1.95
N VAL A 354 2.16 21.91 3.01
CA VAL A 354 3.62 22.19 3.10
C VAL A 354 4.29 21.62 4.36
N VAL A 355 3.67 20.62 4.96
CA VAL A 355 4.27 19.80 6.02
C VAL A 355 4.47 18.37 5.52
N ARG A 356 5.21 17.57 6.29
CA ARG A 356 5.35 16.13 6.09
C ARG A 356 5.08 15.39 7.39
N ALA A 357 4.90 14.08 7.30
CA ALA A 357 4.85 13.24 8.48
C ALA A 357 6.18 13.29 9.24
N THR A 358 6.13 13.11 10.56
CA THR A 358 7.32 12.86 11.37
C THR A 358 7.98 11.56 10.91
N ALA A 359 9.25 11.62 10.50
CA ALA A 359 9.94 10.51 9.86
C ALA A 359 9.99 9.24 10.73
N ASP A 360 10.25 9.38 12.03
CA ASP A 360 10.37 8.26 12.98
C ASP A 360 9.00 7.73 13.48
N HIS A 361 7.88 8.37 13.10
CA HIS A 361 6.57 7.93 13.56
C HIS A 361 6.11 6.68 12.79
N PRO A 362 5.54 5.64 13.45
CA PRO A 362 5.06 4.42 12.78
C PRO A 362 4.09 4.69 11.63
N ASP A 363 3.23 5.69 11.79
CA ASP A 363 2.23 6.09 10.78
C ASP A 363 2.78 7.00 9.65
N ASN A 364 4.11 7.17 9.49
CA ASN A 364 4.67 8.13 8.53
C ASN A 364 4.14 7.95 7.09
N LEU A 365 3.94 6.69 6.66
CA LEU A 365 3.45 6.34 5.32
C LEU A 365 2.00 6.76 5.17
N LEU A 366 1.17 6.48 6.17
CA LEU A 366 -0.24 6.79 6.17
C LEU A 366 -0.47 8.31 6.23
N VAL A 367 0.30 9.02 7.06
CA VAL A 367 0.22 10.47 7.18
C VAL A 367 0.66 11.13 5.87
N ASN A 368 1.78 10.71 5.27
CA ASN A 368 2.18 11.26 3.97
C ASN A 368 1.18 10.92 2.86
N ARG A 369 0.60 9.70 2.86
CA ARG A 369 -0.51 9.34 1.98
C ARG A 369 -1.69 10.30 2.17
N PHE A 370 -2.07 10.59 3.41
CA PHE A 370 -3.15 11.52 3.73
C PHE A 370 -2.84 12.96 3.28
N LEU A 371 -1.64 13.47 3.56
CA LEU A 371 -1.21 14.80 3.13
C LEU A 371 -1.23 14.97 1.60
N SER A 372 -1.00 13.89 0.85
CA SER A 372 -1.12 13.91 -0.61
C SER A 372 -2.54 14.21 -1.12
N GLU A 373 -3.57 14.09 -0.28
CA GLU A 373 -4.94 14.51 -0.61
C GLU A 373 -5.07 16.04 -0.74
N PHE A 374 -4.24 16.81 -0.04
CA PHE A 374 -4.23 18.28 -0.09
C PHE A 374 -3.44 18.84 -1.29
N VAL A 375 -2.65 17.99 -1.96
CA VAL A 375 -1.83 18.38 -3.12
C VAL A 375 -2.17 17.53 -4.36
N PRO A 376 -3.41 17.56 -4.87
CA PRO A 376 -3.83 16.75 -6.03
C PRO A 376 -3.07 17.07 -7.32
N PHE A 377 -2.49 18.26 -7.41
CA PHE A 377 -1.63 18.65 -8.52
C PHE A 377 -0.23 18.02 -8.44
N ASP A 378 0.24 17.60 -7.26
CA ASP A 378 1.56 17.01 -7.06
C ASP A 378 1.52 15.50 -7.35
N PHE A 379 1.54 15.17 -8.65
CA PHE A 379 1.47 13.78 -9.10
C PHE A 379 2.66 12.94 -8.65
N LEU A 380 3.83 13.54 -8.38
CA LEU A 380 5.01 12.82 -7.93
C LEU A 380 4.82 12.34 -6.49
N THR A 381 4.44 13.25 -5.58
CA THR A 381 4.11 12.88 -4.20
C THR A 381 3.00 11.84 -4.18
N ARG A 382 1.92 12.03 -4.96
CA ARG A 382 0.86 11.00 -5.08
C ARG A 382 1.40 9.66 -5.56
N TYR A 383 2.26 9.62 -6.57
CA TYR A 383 2.83 8.35 -7.03
C TYR A 383 3.67 7.64 -5.96
N LEU A 384 4.36 8.39 -5.09
CA LEU A 384 5.19 7.81 -4.02
C LEU A 384 4.37 7.20 -2.89
N VAL A 385 3.34 7.90 -2.39
CA VAL A 385 2.62 7.51 -1.16
C VAL A 385 1.14 7.19 -1.36
N ASN A 386 0.54 7.56 -2.50
CA ASN A 386 -0.87 7.35 -2.81
C ASN A 386 -1.10 6.98 -4.29
N LYS A 387 -0.54 5.83 -4.71
CA LYS A 387 -0.60 5.35 -6.10
C LYS A 387 -2.03 5.24 -6.65
N LEU A 388 -2.99 4.87 -5.80
CA LEU A 388 -4.40 4.77 -6.19
C LEU A 388 -4.96 6.13 -6.62
N ALA A 389 -4.71 7.18 -5.84
CA ALA A 389 -5.12 8.54 -6.20
C ALA A 389 -4.39 9.02 -7.46
N PHE A 390 -3.08 8.76 -7.58
CA PHE A 390 -2.33 9.08 -8.79
C PHE A 390 -2.93 8.43 -10.05
N TYR A 391 -3.26 7.13 -10.01
CA TYR A 391 -3.82 6.45 -11.19
C TYR A 391 -5.19 7.02 -11.57
N ARG A 392 -6.07 7.28 -10.60
CA ARG A 392 -7.36 7.94 -10.83
C ARG A 392 -7.18 9.31 -11.49
N ASP A 393 -6.25 10.13 -11.00
CA ASP A 393 -6.04 11.46 -11.56
C ASP A 393 -5.39 11.37 -12.96
N TYR A 394 -4.45 10.46 -13.16
CA TYR A 394 -3.75 10.25 -14.44
C TYR A 394 -4.70 9.89 -15.58
N GLU A 395 -5.79 9.18 -15.30
CA GLU A 395 -6.83 8.90 -16.29
C GLU A 395 -7.48 10.18 -16.84
N THR A 396 -7.58 11.22 -16.02
CA THR A 396 -8.16 12.53 -16.42
C THR A 396 -7.18 13.41 -17.21
N TYR A 397 -5.88 13.08 -17.19
CA TYR A 397 -4.84 13.90 -17.83
C TYR A 397 -4.92 13.86 -19.35
N ASN A 398 -4.62 14.99 -19.99
CA ASN A 398 -4.40 15.05 -21.42
C ASN A 398 -3.05 14.41 -21.81
N ASN A 399 -2.80 14.21 -23.11
CA ASN A 399 -1.59 13.53 -23.58
C ASN A 399 -0.29 14.23 -23.13
N ALA A 400 -0.22 15.56 -23.19
CA ALA A 400 0.98 16.30 -22.77
C ALA A 400 1.25 16.18 -21.26
N GLN A 401 0.20 16.24 -20.43
CA GLN A 401 0.28 16.03 -18.98
C GLN A 401 0.72 14.60 -18.65
N ARG A 402 0.19 13.60 -19.37
CA ARG A 402 0.58 12.19 -19.20
C ARG A 402 2.05 11.97 -19.53
N ASP A 403 2.56 12.56 -20.60
CA ASP A 403 3.97 12.46 -21.00
C ASP A 403 4.89 13.16 -19.99
N TYR A 404 4.49 14.34 -19.53
CA TYR A 404 5.20 15.07 -18.48
C TYR A 404 5.28 14.28 -17.17
N ALA A 405 4.16 13.74 -16.70
CA ALA A 405 4.12 12.97 -15.46
C ALA A 405 5.02 11.72 -15.52
N VAL A 406 4.93 10.96 -16.61
CA VAL A 406 5.80 9.79 -16.86
C VAL A 406 7.27 10.21 -16.88
N HIS A 407 7.60 11.28 -17.61
CA HIS A 407 8.96 11.77 -17.70
C HIS A 407 9.53 12.15 -16.33
N VAL A 408 8.79 12.95 -15.55
CA VAL A 408 9.23 13.38 -14.22
C VAL A 408 9.41 12.19 -13.28
N ILE A 409 8.47 11.25 -13.25
CA ILE A 409 8.58 10.07 -12.39
C ILE A 409 9.80 9.24 -12.78
N LYS A 410 10.03 8.99 -14.08
CA LYS A 410 11.20 8.23 -14.54
C LYS A 410 12.53 8.90 -14.17
N HIS A 411 12.64 10.21 -14.36
CA HIS A 411 13.92 10.89 -14.20
C HIS A 411 14.19 11.38 -12.77
N ARG A 412 13.16 11.62 -11.95
CA ARG A 412 13.34 11.99 -10.54
C ARG A 412 13.27 10.79 -9.60
N TYR A 413 12.25 9.94 -9.70
CA TYR A 413 12.07 8.84 -8.75
C TYR A 413 12.91 7.61 -9.07
N PHE A 414 12.99 7.19 -10.35
CA PHE A 414 13.77 6.00 -10.70
C PHE A 414 15.27 6.26 -10.86
N ALA A 415 15.71 7.52 -10.85
CA ALA A 415 17.13 7.86 -10.81
C ALA A 415 17.77 7.44 -9.47
N ASP A 416 17.15 7.81 -8.35
CA ASP A 416 17.52 7.33 -7.01
C ASP A 416 16.28 7.34 -6.09
N LYS A 417 15.71 6.15 -5.90
CA LYS A 417 14.48 5.98 -5.11
C LYS A 417 14.70 6.32 -3.63
N GLN A 418 15.84 5.90 -3.09
CA GLN A 418 16.12 6.05 -1.65
C GLN A 418 16.49 7.49 -1.34
N ALA A 419 17.30 8.13 -2.19
CA ALA A 419 17.63 9.54 -2.00
C ALA A 419 16.40 10.44 -2.09
N LEU A 420 15.52 10.23 -3.10
CA LEU A 420 14.30 11.02 -3.21
C LEU A 420 13.36 10.78 -2.01
N TRP A 421 13.25 9.52 -1.55
CA TRP A 421 12.46 9.19 -0.38
C TRP A 421 12.93 9.94 0.86
N ASN A 422 14.22 9.83 1.20
CA ASN A 422 14.80 10.50 2.36
C ASN A 422 14.68 12.03 2.23
N GLN A 423 14.86 12.57 1.02
CA GLN A 423 14.73 14.00 0.75
C GLN A 423 13.31 14.52 1.02
N TYR A 424 12.28 13.77 0.62
CA TYR A 424 10.89 14.20 0.75
C TYR A 424 10.30 13.87 2.13
N PHE A 425 10.64 12.72 2.70
CA PHE A 425 9.93 12.15 3.83
C PHE A 425 10.80 11.92 5.08
N GLY A 426 12.12 12.05 4.97
CA GLY A 426 13.07 11.76 6.05
C GLY A 426 13.70 10.39 5.88
#